data_AF-A0A1Y2ZU14-F1
#
_entry.id   AF-A0A1Y2ZU14-F1
#
_cell.length_a   1.000
_cell.length_b   1.000
_cell.length_c   1.000
_cell.angle_alpha   90.00
_cell.angle_beta   90.00
_cell.angle_gamma   90.00
#
_symmetry.space_group_name_H-M   'P 1'
#
loop_
_entity.id
_entity.type
_entity.pdbx_description
1 polymer ?
#
loop_
_entity_poly.entity_id
_entity_poly.type
_entity_poly.pdbx_seq_one_letter_code
_entity_poly.pdbx_strand_id
1 'polypeptide(L)'
;MGGSVTGKSYVGGLAGNNNATINNTYNTGTVTGDGYVGGLLGYNGLASLDNSYATGNVKGGAFGFVGGLVGGNNLGTINNSYATGNVDISMAISAFAGGLVGSNTANSTISNAYATGNINYGRGTESVGGLVGDNDATSTINNAYATGSMTATDPRTTSVLKKGGLVGSNAGQVNNSYWDTTSSGQTTSAGGTGKTTAQMKQQASFTGWDFANTWKINQGVSYPTLQMQTPSYLKPTPTILTPTVTAPPTTTTGNPTTTDITPVTTTPTPVTTTGNPTTTEITPTNQTTQPYNPFLGLDANALYAAVIASDLANTYSIKSLLANFKNQQWRQRDTGTN
;
A
#
# COMPACT_ATOMS: atom_id res chain seq x y z
N MET A 1 -9.10 3.06 9.28
CA MET A 1 -9.49 4.48 9.51
C MET A 1 -10.06 5.05 8.21
N GLY A 2 -10.80 6.18 8.24
CA GLY A 2 -11.51 6.69 7.04
C GLY A 2 -11.62 8.22 6.91
N GLY A 3 -10.92 9.00 7.75
CA GLY A 3 -10.89 10.46 7.64
C GLY A 3 -9.94 10.94 6.53
N SER A 4 -10.25 12.07 5.90
CA SER A 4 -9.34 12.69 4.94
C SER A 4 -8.14 13.32 5.64
N VAL A 5 -6.95 13.14 5.08
CA VAL A 5 -5.69 13.68 5.59
C VAL A 5 -5.09 14.62 4.55
N THR A 6 -4.71 15.83 4.97
CA THR A 6 -4.01 16.82 4.13
C THR A 6 -2.76 17.28 4.84
N GLY A 7 -1.62 17.20 4.16
CA GLY A 7 -0.32 17.66 4.68
C GLY A 7 0.57 18.21 3.58
N LYS A 8 1.80 18.62 3.94
CA LYS A 8 2.81 19.06 2.95
C LYS A 8 3.71 17.90 2.54
N SER A 9 4.56 17.41 3.45
CA SER A 9 5.49 16.31 3.20
C SER A 9 5.27 15.16 4.17
N TYR A 10 5.62 13.94 3.78
CA TYR A 10 5.41 12.70 4.56
C TYR A 10 3.96 12.55 5.03
N VAL A 11 3.05 12.35 4.08
CA VAL A 11 1.61 12.27 4.34
C VAL A 11 1.14 10.83 4.12
N GLY A 12 0.64 10.21 5.18
CA GLY A 12 -0.01 8.90 5.13
C GLY A 12 -1.31 8.92 5.92
N GLY A 13 -2.29 8.13 5.48
CA GLY A 13 -3.56 8.00 6.18
C GLY A 13 -3.45 7.40 7.58
N LEU A 14 -2.39 6.62 7.83
CA LEU A 14 -2.04 6.09 9.16
C LEU A 14 -0.84 6.83 9.76
N ALA A 15 0.25 6.96 9.00
CA ALA A 15 1.47 7.61 9.48
C ALA A 15 2.24 8.27 8.34
N GLY A 16 2.86 9.42 8.63
CA GLY A 16 3.73 10.08 7.66
C GLY A 16 5.05 9.36 7.42
N ASN A 17 5.66 8.85 8.49
CA ASN A 17 6.92 8.13 8.47
C ASN A 17 6.82 6.89 9.38
N ASN A 18 7.16 5.72 8.85
CA ASN A 18 7.15 4.46 9.57
C ASN A 18 8.55 3.86 9.66
N ASN A 19 9.00 3.63 10.90
CA ASN A 19 10.23 2.91 11.24
C ASN A 19 9.96 1.67 12.11
N ALA A 20 8.72 1.17 12.12
CA ALA A 20 8.27 0.04 12.93
C ALA A 20 7.48 -0.98 12.11
N THR A 21 7.24 -2.17 12.66
CA THR A 21 6.34 -3.15 12.04
C THR A 21 4.90 -2.69 12.17
N ILE A 22 4.21 -2.61 11.03
CA ILE A 22 2.78 -2.33 10.93
C ILE A 22 2.09 -3.52 10.27
N ASN A 23 1.04 -4.03 10.90
CA ASN A 23 0.29 -5.17 10.40
C ASN A 23 -1.22 -4.99 10.51
N ASN A 24 -1.97 -5.61 9.61
CA ASN A 24 -3.43 -5.73 9.67
C ASN A 24 -4.16 -4.38 9.79
N THR A 25 -3.72 -3.37 9.04
CA THR A 25 -4.29 -2.02 9.10
C THR A 25 -4.76 -1.54 7.74
N TYR A 26 -5.59 -0.51 7.76
CA TYR A 26 -6.12 0.05 6.52
C TYR A 26 -6.55 1.51 6.64
N ASN A 27 -6.53 2.18 5.49
CA ASN A 27 -7.11 3.50 5.32
C ASN A 27 -8.07 3.56 4.11
N THR A 28 -9.25 4.12 4.34
CA THR A 28 -10.25 4.37 3.29
C THR A 28 -10.45 5.85 2.97
N GLY A 29 -9.84 6.75 3.75
CA GLY A 29 -9.95 8.20 3.57
C GLY A 29 -8.99 8.74 2.52
N THR A 30 -9.33 9.88 1.91
CA THR A 30 -8.48 10.54 0.90
C THR A 30 -7.23 11.13 1.55
N VAL A 31 -6.07 10.96 0.92
CA VAL A 31 -4.79 11.53 1.38
C VAL A 31 -4.27 12.54 0.37
N THR A 32 -3.95 13.76 0.80
CA THR A 32 -3.41 14.84 -0.06
C THR A 32 -2.08 15.35 0.48
N GLY A 33 -1.05 15.43 -0.36
CA GLY A 33 0.27 15.97 0.00
C GLY A 33 1.14 16.33 -1.21
N ASP A 34 2.37 16.80 -0.98
CA ASP A 34 3.30 17.37 -1.99
C ASP A 34 4.74 16.80 -1.90
N GLY A 35 4.95 15.71 -1.16
CA GLY A 35 6.26 15.07 -0.98
C GLY A 35 6.16 13.56 -1.07
N TYR A 36 6.46 12.86 0.02
CA TYR A 36 6.10 11.45 0.16
C TYR A 36 4.63 11.33 0.54
N VAL A 37 3.80 10.80 -0.36
CA VAL A 37 2.36 10.69 -0.15
C VAL A 37 1.91 9.26 -0.41
N GLY A 38 1.33 8.61 0.59
CA GLY A 38 0.73 7.29 0.44
C GLY A 38 -0.64 7.19 1.06
N GLY A 39 -1.50 6.34 0.49
CA GLY A 39 -2.83 6.11 1.04
C GLY A 39 -2.79 5.60 2.47
N LEU A 40 -1.74 4.88 2.87
CA LEU A 40 -1.53 4.42 4.25
C LEU A 40 -0.30 5.06 4.89
N LEU A 41 0.85 5.03 4.22
CA LEU A 41 2.12 5.57 4.74
C LEU A 41 2.73 6.58 3.79
N GLY A 42 3.21 7.72 4.29
CA GLY A 42 4.04 8.61 3.47
C GLY A 42 5.35 7.91 3.10
N TYR A 43 6.09 7.47 4.10
CA TYR A 43 7.40 6.82 3.97
C TYR A 43 7.49 5.58 4.86
N ASN A 44 8.05 4.51 4.32
CA ASN A 44 8.35 3.27 5.03
C ASN A 44 9.87 3.04 5.02
N GLY A 45 10.53 3.33 6.14
CA GLY A 45 11.98 3.31 6.31
C GLY A 45 12.43 2.23 7.28
N LEU A 46 13.25 1.27 6.83
CA LEU A 46 13.76 0.19 7.72
C LEU A 46 12.64 -0.57 8.45
N ALA A 47 11.48 -0.72 7.80
CA ALA A 47 10.24 -1.14 8.45
C ALA A 47 9.43 -2.11 7.59
N SER A 48 8.53 -2.86 8.24
CA SER A 48 7.64 -3.81 7.57
C SER A 48 6.20 -3.34 7.60
N LEU A 49 5.52 -3.44 6.45
CA LEU A 49 4.10 -3.25 6.28
C LEU A 49 3.48 -4.55 5.75
N ASP A 50 2.67 -5.20 6.59
CA ASP A 50 2.13 -6.53 6.30
C ASP A 50 0.59 -6.53 6.37
N ASN A 51 -0.06 -7.30 5.48
CA ASN A 51 -1.50 -7.53 5.50
C ASN A 51 -2.32 -6.23 5.58
N SER A 52 -1.94 -5.22 4.81
CA SER A 52 -2.47 -3.86 4.96
C SER A 52 -2.93 -3.27 3.64
N TYR A 53 -3.86 -2.33 3.68
CA TYR A 53 -4.42 -1.80 2.43
C TYR A 53 -4.92 -0.37 2.49
N ALA A 54 -5.01 0.24 1.32
CA ALA A 54 -5.59 1.56 1.15
C ALA A 54 -6.62 1.56 0.01
N THR A 55 -7.82 2.09 0.29
CA THR A 55 -8.88 2.23 -0.73
C THR A 55 -9.25 3.69 -0.99
N GLY A 56 -8.79 4.62 -0.16
CA GLY A 56 -8.98 6.05 -0.36
C GLY A 56 -8.11 6.59 -1.48
N ASN A 57 -8.58 7.65 -2.15
CA ASN A 57 -7.81 8.29 -3.21
C ASN A 57 -6.58 9.00 -2.65
N VAL A 58 -5.51 9.07 -3.46
CA VAL A 58 -4.28 9.76 -3.11
C VAL A 58 -4.05 10.88 -4.09
N LYS A 59 -3.86 12.11 -3.59
CA LYS A 59 -3.56 13.29 -4.38
C LYS A 59 -2.17 13.80 -4.06
N GLY A 60 -1.27 13.73 -5.03
CA GLY A 60 0.05 14.32 -4.98
C GLY A 60 0.07 15.75 -5.50
N GLY A 61 1.04 16.53 -5.04
CA GLY A 61 1.26 17.90 -5.42
C GLY A 61 2.20 18.03 -6.62
N ALA A 62 2.99 19.10 -6.61
CA ALA A 62 3.97 19.41 -7.62
C ALA A 62 5.20 18.50 -7.57
N PHE A 63 5.58 17.99 -6.38
CA PHE A 63 6.81 17.23 -6.21
C PHE A 63 6.60 15.89 -5.50
N GLY A 64 7.53 14.96 -5.73
CA GLY A 64 7.77 13.84 -4.81
C GLY A 64 7.31 12.46 -5.30
N PHE A 65 7.00 11.60 -4.32
CA PHE A 65 6.77 10.18 -4.50
C PHE A 65 5.37 9.81 -4.01
N VAL A 66 4.53 9.33 -4.92
CA VAL A 66 3.11 9.15 -4.67
C VAL A 66 2.73 7.71 -4.93
N GLY A 67 2.25 7.02 -3.89
CA GLY A 67 1.78 5.65 -4.00
C GLY A 67 0.35 5.50 -3.52
N GLY A 68 -0.43 4.61 -4.12
CA GLY A 68 -1.77 4.30 -3.60
C GLY A 68 -1.73 3.74 -2.17
N LEU A 69 -0.65 3.06 -1.77
CA LEU A 69 -0.44 2.56 -0.40
C LEU A 69 0.69 3.30 0.32
N VAL A 70 1.88 3.38 -0.29
CA VAL A 70 3.09 3.96 0.32
C VAL A 70 3.75 4.96 -0.64
N GLY A 71 4.06 6.17 -0.20
CA GLY A 71 4.78 7.14 -1.03
C GLY A 71 6.18 6.65 -1.42
N GLY A 72 7.04 6.42 -0.41
CA GLY A 72 8.39 5.87 -0.61
C GLY A 72 8.68 4.68 0.31
N ASN A 73 9.22 3.61 -0.25
CA ASN A 73 9.72 2.45 0.48
C ASN A 73 11.25 2.42 0.39
N ASN A 74 11.93 2.48 1.53
CA ASN A 74 13.39 2.57 1.60
C ASN A 74 13.91 1.63 2.70
N LEU A 75 14.76 0.67 2.33
CA LEU A 75 15.17 -0.42 3.22
C LEU A 75 13.99 -1.15 3.88
N GLY A 76 12.79 -1.07 3.26
CA GLY A 76 11.54 -1.51 3.86
C GLY A 76 10.89 -2.67 3.11
N THR A 77 10.03 -3.39 3.81
CA THR A 77 9.27 -4.53 3.27
C THR A 77 7.78 -4.22 3.23
N ILE A 78 7.15 -4.50 2.10
CA ILE A 78 5.69 -4.41 1.92
C ILE A 78 5.20 -5.78 1.46
N ASN A 79 4.41 -6.46 2.28
CA ASN A 79 3.93 -7.81 1.98
C ASN A 79 2.42 -7.93 2.12
N ASN A 80 1.80 -8.78 1.30
CA ASN A 80 0.37 -9.12 1.38
C ASN A 80 -0.51 -7.88 1.47
N SER A 81 -0.20 -6.86 0.67
CA SER A 81 -0.77 -5.53 0.82
C SER A 81 -1.23 -4.97 -0.52
N TYR A 82 -2.24 -4.11 -0.49
CA TYR A 82 -2.85 -3.65 -1.74
C TYR A 82 -3.39 -2.22 -1.70
N ALA A 83 -3.55 -1.64 -2.87
CA ALA A 83 -4.19 -0.34 -3.06
C ALA A 83 -5.27 -0.39 -4.16
N THR A 84 -6.43 0.20 -3.87
CA THR A 84 -7.52 0.30 -4.86
C THR A 84 -7.98 1.72 -5.12
N GLY A 85 -7.54 2.69 -4.31
CA GLY A 85 -7.84 4.10 -4.50
C GLY A 85 -7.09 4.68 -5.71
N ASN A 86 -7.70 5.67 -6.38
CA ASN A 86 -7.06 6.33 -7.51
C ASN A 86 -5.90 7.22 -7.03
N VAL A 87 -4.87 7.33 -7.86
CA VAL A 87 -3.73 8.23 -7.64
C VAL A 87 -3.84 9.40 -8.62
N ASP A 88 -3.88 10.62 -8.10
CA ASP A 88 -3.92 11.86 -8.89
C ASP A 88 -2.65 12.68 -8.65
N ILE A 89 -1.82 12.77 -9.68
CA ILE A 89 -0.62 13.61 -9.75
C ILE A 89 -0.69 14.53 -10.99
N SER A 90 -1.90 14.98 -11.34
CA SER A 90 -2.15 15.91 -12.45
C SER A 90 -1.37 17.23 -12.36
N MET A 91 -1.00 17.64 -11.14
CA MET A 91 -0.26 18.88 -10.86
C MET A 91 1.26 18.68 -10.78
N ALA A 92 1.78 17.47 -11.05
CA ALA A 92 3.20 17.18 -10.92
C ALA A 92 4.08 18.02 -11.86
N ILE A 93 5.15 18.56 -11.29
CA ILE A 93 6.29 19.22 -11.96
C ILE A 93 7.49 18.27 -12.01
N SER A 94 7.70 17.46 -10.97
CA SER A 94 8.70 16.38 -10.89
C SER A 94 8.21 15.34 -9.87
N ALA A 95 7.62 14.24 -10.37
CA ALA A 95 7.05 13.22 -9.49
C ALA A 95 7.19 11.79 -10.03
N PHE A 96 7.26 10.84 -9.11
CA PHE A 96 7.18 9.41 -9.38
C PHE A 96 5.89 8.87 -8.78
N ALA A 97 5.11 8.16 -9.58
CA ALA A 97 3.85 7.59 -9.13
C ALA A 97 3.74 6.09 -9.37
N GLY A 98 3.24 5.38 -8.36
CA GLY A 98 2.84 3.99 -8.47
C GLY A 98 1.42 3.77 -7.94
N GLY A 99 0.68 2.85 -8.55
CA GLY A 99 -0.63 2.47 -8.00
C GLY A 99 -0.52 1.88 -6.59
N LEU A 100 0.63 1.28 -6.23
CA LEU A 100 0.93 0.83 -4.87
C LEU A 100 2.01 1.70 -4.20
N VAL A 101 3.17 1.85 -4.85
CA VAL A 101 4.35 2.52 -4.27
C VAL A 101 4.95 3.54 -5.23
N GLY A 102 5.18 4.78 -4.79
CA GLY A 102 5.83 5.79 -5.62
C GLY A 102 7.27 5.44 -5.99
N SER A 103 8.10 5.11 -5.00
CA SER A 103 9.48 4.65 -5.21
C SER A 103 9.89 3.55 -4.23
N ASN A 104 10.58 2.53 -4.74
CA ASN A 104 11.07 1.36 -4.02
C ASN A 104 12.61 1.33 -4.12
N THR A 105 13.29 1.57 -3.00
CA THR A 105 14.73 1.92 -3.00
C THR A 105 15.53 1.22 -1.92
N ALA A 106 16.86 1.17 -2.09
CA ALA A 106 17.81 0.74 -1.08
C ALA A 106 17.46 -0.64 -0.49
N ASN A 107 17.61 -1.72 -1.26
CA ASN A 107 17.32 -3.10 -0.84
C ASN A 107 15.88 -3.33 -0.35
N SER A 108 14.92 -2.53 -0.81
CA SER A 108 13.52 -2.70 -0.43
C SER A 108 12.86 -3.86 -1.17
N THR A 109 11.85 -4.46 -0.53
CA THR A 109 11.10 -5.58 -1.09
C THR A 109 9.59 -5.32 -1.09
N ILE A 110 8.95 -5.60 -2.22
CA ILE A 110 7.49 -5.65 -2.35
C ILE A 110 7.11 -7.08 -2.75
N SER A 111 6.29 -7.76 -1.96
CA SER A 111 5.87 -9.12 -2.24
C SER A 111 4.36 -9.32 -2.07
N ASN A 112 3.76 -10.15 -2.91
CA ASN A 112 2.35 -10.53 -2.81
C ASN A 112 1.43 -9.29 -2.72
N ALA A 113 1.53 -8.40 -3.70
CA ALA A 113 0.90 -7.09 -3.60
C ALA A 113 0.18 -6.71 -4.89
N TYR A 114 -0.82 -5.84 -4.79
CA TYR A 114 -1.53 -5.42 -6.00
C TYR A 114 -2.08 -4.01 -5.95
N ALA A 115 -2.24 -3.42 -7.14
CA ALA A 115 -2.84 -2.11 -7.34
C ALA A 115 -3.91 -2.13 -8.43
N THR A 116 -5.10 -1.63 -8.13
CA THR A 116 -6.20 -1.56 -9.11
C THR A 116 -6.72 -0.14 -9.38
N GLY A 117 -6.28 0.84 -8.59
CA GLY A 117 -6.68 2.24 -8.77
C GLY A 117 -6.12 2.83 -10.06
N ASN A 118 -6.89 3.72 -10.70
CA ASN A 118 -6.44 4.44 -11.89
C ASN A 118 -5.46 5.54 -11.50
N ILE A 119 -4.56 5.89 -12.42
CA ILE A 119 -3.57 6.94 -12.22
C ILE A 119 -3.82 8.08 -13.21
N ASN A 120 -4.09 9.28 -12.69
CA ASN A 120 -4.14 10.53 -13.45
C ASN A 120 -2.82 11.26 -13.28
N TYR A 121 -2.16 11.64 -14.37
CA TYR A 121 -0.83 12.24 -14.29
C TYR A 121 -0.64 13.44 -15.21
N GLY A 122 0.14 14.40 -14.72
CA GLY A 122 0.46 15.66 -15.40
C GLY A 122 1.77 15.61 -16.19
N ARG A 123 2.08 16.73 -16.85
CA ARG A 123 3.24 16.88 -17.74
C ARG A 123 4.59 16.68 -17.04
N GLY A 124 4.74 17.14 -15.80
CA GLY A 124 6.00 17.06 -15.05
C GLY A 124 6.21 15.75 -14.31
N THR A 125 5.38 14.75 -14.56
CA THR A 125 5.62 13.42 -14.01
C THR A 125 6.90 12.84 -14.62
N GLU A 126 7.77 12.20 -13.85
CA GLU A 126 9.00 11.60 -14.38
C GLU A 126 8.80 10.13 -14.74
N SER A 127 8.09 9.41 -13.86
CA SER A 127 7.78 8.00 -14.07
C SER A 127 6.44 7.61 -13.44
N VAL A 128 5.70 6.77 -14.16
CA VAL A 128 4.44 6.19 -13.68
C VAL A 128 4.42 4.70 -13.93
N GLY A 129 4.21 3.93 -12.88
CA GLY A 129 3.94 2.49 -12.98
C GLY A 129 2.58 2.13 -12.42
N GLY A 130 1.90 1.17 -13.04
CA GLY A 130 0.64 0.66 -12.50
C GLY A 130 0.75 0.12 -11.07
N LEU A 131 1.92 -0.42 -10.69
CA LEU A 131 2.24 -0.84 -9.31
C LEU A 131 3.29 0.07 -8.68
N VAL A 132 4.44 0.25 -9.32
CA VAL A 132 5.60 0.98 -8.76
C VAL A 132 6.10 2.04 -9.74
N GLY A 133 6.26 3.28 -9.28
CA GLY A 133 6.82 4.35 -10.11
C GLY A 133 8.28 4.09 -10.49
N ASP A 134 9.16 4.04 -9.49
CA ASP A 134 10.58 3.71 -9.67
C ASP A 134 11.02 2.55 -8.77
N ASN A 135 11.66 1.55 -9.36
CA ASN A 135 12.27 0.42 -8.67
C ASN A 135 13.79 0.46 -8.85
N ASP A 136 14.50 0.81 -7.77
CA ASP A 136 15.96 0.99 -7.78
C ASP A 136 16.71 -0.35 -8.00
N ALA A 137 17.97 -0.23 -8.44
CA ALA A 137 18.85 -1.34 -8.80
C ALA A 137 18.99 -2.45 -7.74
N THR A 138 18.83 -2.08 -6.47
CA THR A 138 18.98 -3.00 -5.34
C THR A 138 17.66 -3.59 -4.85
N SER A 139 16.53 -3.13 -5.38
CA SER A 139 15.20 -3.44 -4.85
C SER A 139 14.48 -4.51 -5.66
N THR A 140 13.56 -5.22 -5.01
CA THR A 140 12.90 -6.41 -5.56
C THR A 140 11.38 -6.30 -5.49
N ILE A 141 10.71 -6.71 -6.56
CA ILE A 141 9.25 -6.87 -6.64
C ILE A 141 8.95 -8.34 -6.98
N ASN A 142 8.15 -9.01 -6.15
CA ASN A 142 7.78 -10.41 -6.33
C ASN A 142 6.26 -10.60 -6.27
N ASN A 143 5.72 -11.48 -7.11
CA ASN A 143 4.34 -11.94 -7.04
C ASN A 143 3.33 -10.78 -6.92
N ALA A 144 3.47 -9.77 -7.76
CA ALA A 144 2.66 -8.58 -7.67
C ALA A 144 1.96 -8.26 -8.98
N TYR A 145 0.85 -7.51 -8.93
CA TYR A 145 0.16 -7.14 -10.15
C TYR A 145 -0.53 -5.77 -10.16
N ALA A 146 -0.74 -5.22 -11.36
CA ALA A 146 -1.49 -3.98 -11.55
C ALA A 146 -2.55 -4.10 -12.66
N THR A 147 -3.67 -3.42 -12.47
CA THR A 147 -4.78 -3.39 -13.46
C THR A 147 -5.30 -1.99 -13.77
N GLY A 148 -4.95 -0.98 -12.98
CA GLY A 148 -5.44 0.39 -13.12
C GLY A 148 -5.04 1.02 -14.44
N SER A 149 -5.92 1.84 -15.03
CA SER A 149 -5.61 2.61 -16.23
C SER A 149 -4.77 3.83 -15.90
N MET A 150 -4.02 4.31 -16.90
CA MET A 150 -3.19 5.50 -16.76
C MET A 150 -3.62 6.56 -17.77
N THR A 151 -3.98 7.74 -17.27
CA THR A 151 -4.52 8.84 -18.08
C THR A 151 -3.68 10.10 -17.89
N ALA A 152 -3.12 10.61 -18.99
CA ALA A 152 -2.52 11.94 -19.01
C ALA A 152 -3.62 13.00 -18.94
N THR A 153 -3.54 13.93 -17.99
CA THR A 153 -4.54 15.00 -17.84
C THR A 153 -4.18 16.27 -18.63
N ASP A 154 -2.94 16.39 -19.10
CA ASP A 154 -2.48 17.49 -19.96
C ASP A 154 -2.18 16.94 -21.37
N PRO A 155 -2.81 17.45 -22.45
CA PRO A 155 -2.57 17.00 -23.82
C PRO A 155 -1.15 17.25 -24.33
N ARG A 156 -0.37 18.12 -23.65
CA ARG A 156 1.04 18.41 -23.96
C ARG A 156 1.99 17.44 -23.26
N THR A 157 1.49 16.46 -22.50
CA THR A 157 2.33 15.46 -21.86
C THR A 157 3.06 14.65 -22.92
N THR A 158 4.38 14.79 -22.97
CA THR A 158 5.20 14.23 -24.04
C THR A 158 5.57 12.77 -23.77
N SER A 159 6.01 12.06 -24.82
CA SER A 159 6.39 10.64 -24.73
C SER A 159 7.68 10.36 -23.93
N VAL A 160 8.34 11.37 -23.36
CA VAL A 160 9.60 11.20 -22.60
C VAL A 160 9.37 10.60 -21.21
N LEU A 161 8.11 10.41 -20.82
CA LEU A 161 7.76 9.81 -19.55
C LEU A 161 8.01 8.30 -19.57
N LYS A 162 8.68 7.81 -18.53
CA LYS A 162 8.83 6.37 -18.28
C LYS A 162 7.51 5.84 -17.72
N LYS A 163 6.66 5.33 -18.62
CA LYS A 163 5.36 4.73 -18.28
C LYS A 163 5.43 3.22 -18.42
N GLY A 164 4.92 2.51 -17.43
CA GLY A 164 4.83 1.06 -17.51
C GLY A 164 3.58 0.49 -16.86
N GLY A 165 3.02 -0.54 -17.47
CA GLY A 165 1.83 -1.20 -16.96
C GLY A 165 2.01 -1.76 -15.54
N LEU A 166 3.22 -2.19 -15.18
CA LEU A 166 3.56 -2.59 -13.81
C LEU A 166 4.55 -1.61 -13.15
N VAL A 167 5.70 -1.38 -13.79
CA VAL A 167 6.78 -0.54 -13.27
C VAL A 167 7.13 0.53 -14.27
N GLY A 168 7.16 1.78 -13.83
CA GLY A 168 7.50 2.92 -14.70
C GLY A 168 8.98 2.93 -15.08
N SER A 169 9.86 2.95 -14.07
CA SER A 169 11.31 2.93 -14.19
C SER A 169 11.85 1.76 -13.37
N ASN A 170 12.67 0.90 -13.98
CA ASN A 170 13.21 -0.28 -13.32
C ASN A 170 14.71 -0.42 -13.56
N ALA A 171 15.47 -0.54 -12.47
CA ALA A 171 16.85 -1.02 -12.48
C ALA A 171 17.02 -2.30 -11.64
N GLY A 172 16.03 -2.63 -10.80
CA GLY A 172 16.05 -3.79 -9.90
C GLY A 172 15.40 -5.04 -10.48
N GLN A 173 15.09 -5.98 -9.58
CA GLN A 173 14.50 -7.28 -9.92
C GLN A 173 12.98 -7.23 -9.88
N VAL A 174 12.33 -7.83 -10.88
CA VAL A 174 10.87 -7.96 -10.95
C VAL A 174 10.53 -9.39 -11.36
N ASN A 175 10.06 -10.19 -10.40
CA ASN A 175 9.84 -11.62 -10.57
C ASN A 175 8.35 -11.95 -10.45
N ASN A 176 7.87 -12.87 -11.31
CA ASN A 176 6.50 -13.42 -11.26
C ASN A 176 5.42 -12.34 -11.10
N SER A 177 5.59 -11.18 -11.74
CA SER A 177 4.75 -10.01 -11.53
C SER A 177 4.21 -9.52 -12.87
N TYR A 178 2.95 -9.06 -12.86
CA TYR A 178 2.15 -8.96 -14.08
C TYR A 178 1.33 -7.68 -14.13
N TRP A 179 1.05 -7.17 -15.32
CA TRP A 179 0.02 -6.15 -15.50
C TRP A 179 -1.01 -6.60 -16.52
N ASP A 180 -2.23 -6.10 -16.35
CA ASP A 180 -3.30 -6.28 -17.32
C ASP A 180 -3.15 -5.28 -18.48
N THR A 181 -2.74 -5.74 -19.66
CA THR A 181 -2.53 -4.92 -20.85
C THR A 181 -3.83 -4.33 -21.42
N THR A 182 -4.96 -4.98 -21.13
CA THR A 182 -6.28 -4.57 -21.65
C THR A 182 -6.92 -3.53 -20.74
N SER A 183 -6.97 -3.78 -19.42
CA SER A 183 -7.60 -2.84 -18.49
C SER A 183 -6.73 -1.59 -18.25
N SER A 184 -5.41 -1.74 -18.22
CA SER A 184 -4.51 -0.59 -18.02
C SER A 184 -4.32 0.26 -19.28
N GLY A 185 -4.62 -0.30 -20.45
CA GLY A 185 -4.30 0.28 -21.75
C GLY A 185 -2.79 0.34 -22.06
N GLN A 186 -1.93 -0.30 -21.25
CA GLN A 186 -0.48 -0.32 -21.46
C GLN A 186 0.00 -1.60 -22.15
N THR A 187 0.74 -1.42 -23.23
CA THR A 187 1.38 -2.52 -23.96
C THR A 187 2.79 -2.85 -23.44
N THR A 188 3.42 -1.94 -22.69
CA THR A 188 4.81 -2.08 -22.21
C THR A 188 4.93 -1.76 -20.72
N SER A 189 6.05 -2.20 -20.13
CA SER A 189 6.45 -1.93 -18.75
C SER A 189 7.97 -2.05 -18.63
N ALA A 190 8.61 -1.32 -17.71
CA ALA A 190 10.05 -1.45 -17.47
C ALA A 190 10.42 -2.77 -16.77
N GLY A 191 9.43 -3.44 -16.16
CA GLY A 191 9.59 -4.76 -15.55
C GLY A 191 8.27 -5.53 -15.46
N GLY A 192 8.37 -6.84 -15.24
CA GLY A 192 7.24 -7.77 -15.19
C GLY A 192 6.81 -8.28 -16.56
N THR A 193 5.65 -8.93 -16.63
CA THR A 193 5.11 -9.50 -17.87
C THR A 193 3.64 -9.08 -18.09
N GLY A 194 3.35 -8.55 -19.27
CA GLY A 194 1.99 -8.16 -19.65
C GLY A 194 1.12 -9.37 -19.93
N LYS A 195 -0.13 -9.31 -19.47
CA LYS A 195 -1.16 -10.33 -19.72
C LYS A 195 -2.47 -9.66 -20.07
N THR A 196 -3.30 -10.29 -20.88
CA THR A 196 -4.65 -9.78 -21.15
C THR A 196 -5.55 -9.97 -19.93
N THR A 197 -6.69 -9.27 -19.86
CA THR A 197 -7.69 -9.48 -18.81
C THR A 197 -8.13 -10.94 -18.69
N ALA A 198 -8.31 -11.62 -19.82
CA ALA A 198 -8.68 -13.03 -19.81
C ALA A 198 -7.59 -13.87 -19.12
N GLN A 199 -6.32 -13.67 -19.47
CA GLN A 199 -5.19 -14.37 -18.85
C GLN A 199 -5.04 -14.02 -17.37
N MET A 200 -5.21 -12.75 -16.99
CA MET A 200 -5.16 -12.28 -15.61
C MET A 200 -6.26 -12.85 -14.71
N LYS A 201 -7.30 -13.46 -15.30
CA LYS A 201 -8.38 -14.16 -14.58
C LYS A 201 -8.21 -15.69 -14.56
N GLN A 202 -7.09 -16.21 -15.07
CA GLN A 202 -6.78 -17.64 -15.05
C GLN A 202 -5.66 -17.93 -14.06
N GLN A 203 -5.88 -18.82 -13.09
CA GLN A 203 -4.89 -19.15 -12.06
C GLN A 203 -3.56 -19.65 -12.66
N ALA A 204 -3.65 -20.45 -13.73
CA ALA A 204 -2.49 -21.02 -14.41
C ALA A 204 -1.56 -19.96 -15.02
N SER A 205 -2.03 -18.73 -15.20
CA SER A 205 -1.22 -17.61 -15.69
C SER A 205 -0.20 -17.10 -14.66
N PHE A 206 -0.40 -17.39 -13.37
CA PHE A 206 0.40 -16.86 -12.27
C PHE A 206 1.39 -17.91 -11.76
N THR A 207 2.47 -18.10 -12.51
CA THR A 207 3.50 -19.10 -12.19
C THR A 207 4.20 -18.75 -10.88
N GLY A 208 4.34 -19.73 -9.98
CA GLY A 208 5.02 -19.57 -8.69
C GLY A 208 4.20 -18.89 -7.59
N TRP A 209 2.92 -18.58 -7.85
CA TRP A 209 2.03 -17.98 -6.84
C TRP A 209 1.40 -19.07 -5.97
N ASP A 210 1.32 -18.79 -4.67
CA ASP A 210 0.67 -19.66 -3.70
C ASP A 210 -0.84 -19.37 -3.62
N PHE A 211 -1.63 -20.15 -4.34
CA PHE A 211 -3.10 -20.12 -4.27
C PHE A 211 -3.69 -20.98 -3.15
N ALA A 212 -2.86 -21.71 -2.39
CA ALA A 212 -3.32 -22.45 -1.23
C ALA A 212 -3.49 -21.50 -0.04
N ASN A 213 -2.51 -20.61 0.22
CA ASN A 213 -2.50 -19.80 1.45
C ASN A 213 -2.48 -18.29 1.22
N THR A 214 -1.97 -17.80 0.09
CA THR A 214 -1.75 -16.35 -0.10
C THR A 214 -2.82 -15.72 -0.99
N TRP A 215 -3.12 -16.38 -2.10
CA TRP A 215 -4.00 -15.84 -3.14
C TRP A 215 -5.25 -16.70 -3.30
N LYS A 216 -6.36 -16.09 -3.70
CA LYS A 216 -7.57 -16.78 -4.19
C LYS A 216 -7.97 -16.18 -5.52
N ILE A 217 -8.51 -17.00 -6.42
CA ILE A 217 -9.00 -16.56 -7.71
C ILE A 217 -10.24 -17.35 -8.10
N ASN A 218 -11.26 -16.65 -8.62
CA ASN A 218 -12.41 -17.30 -9.25
C ASN A 218 -12.14 -17.42 -10.76
N GLN A 219 -11.90 -18.64 -11.24
CA GLN A 219 -11.42 -18.94 -12.59
C GLN A 219 -12.28 -18.28 -13.67
N GLY A 220 -11.66 -17.47 -14.52
CA GLY A 220 -12.31 -16.74 -15.60
C GLY A 220 -13.18 -15.56 -15.16
N VAL A 221 -13.40 -15.37 -13.86
CA VAL A 221 -14.32 -14.35 -13.32
C VAL A 221 -13.57 -13.17 -12.71
N SER A 222 -12.68 -13.43 -11.75
CA SER A 222 -12.00 -12.39 -10.97
C SER A 222 -10.49 -12.39 -11.17
N TYR A 223 -9.84 -11.25 -10.90
CA TYR A 223 -8.40 -11.21 -10.65
C TYR A 223 -8.06 -11.99 -9.35
N PRO A 224 -6.79 -12.41 -9.16
CA PRO A 224 -6.33 -12.89 -7.86
C PRO A 224 -6.58 -11.85 -6.77
N THR A 225 -7.04 -12.27 -5.60
CA THR A 225 -7.17 -11.41 -4.42
C THR A 225 -6.46 -12.06 -3.24
N LEU A 226 -5.95 -11.25 -2.33
CA LEU A 226 -5.24 -11.76 -1.17
C LEU A 226 -6.21 -12.45 -0.20
N GLN A 227 -5.80 -13.61 0.31
CA GLN A 227 -6.43 -14.26 1.45
C GLN A 227 -5.92 -13.58 2.71
N MET A 228 -6.50 -12.42 3.03
CA MET A 228 -6.13 -11.64 4.22
C MET A 228 -6.22 -12.54 5.45
N GLN A 229 -5.11 -12.71 6.17
CA GLN A 229 -5.10 -13.52 7.37
C GLN A 229 -6.01 -12.87 8.41
N THR A 230 -7.01 -13.61 8.86
CA THR A 230 -7.78 -13.19 10.03
C THR A 230 -6.87 -13.31 11.25
N PRO A 231 -6.76 -12.26 12.08
CA PRO A 231 -6.07 -12.40 13.36
C PRO A 231 -6.66 -13.57 14.14
N SER A 232 -5.82 -14.35 14.81
CA SER A 232 -6.23 -15.58 15.51
C SER A 232 -7.37 -15.36 16.52
N TYR A 233 -7.49 -14.16 17.08
CA TYR A 233 -8.56 -13.76 17.99
C TYR A 233 -9.93 -13.51 17.32
N LEU A 234 -9.99 -13.45 15.99
CA LEU A 234 -11.23 -13.38 15.20
C LEU A 234 -11.59 -14.71 14.53
N LYS A 235 -10.74 -15.75 14.67
CA LYS A 235 -11.08 -17.10 14.19
C LYS A 235 -12.14 -17.66 15.14
N PRO A 236 -13.32 -18.08 14.65
CA PRO A 236 -14.31 -18.73 15.50
C PRO A 236 -13.66 -19.91 16.22
N THR A 237 -13.75 -19.94 17.55
CA THR A 237 -13.35 -21.10 18.34
C THR A 237 -14.07 -22.33 17.77
N PRO A 238 -13.36 -23.41 17.41
CA PRO A 238 -14.02 -24.63 16.95
C PRO A 238 -15.05 -25.05 18.00
N THR A 239 -16.31 -25.18 17.61
CA THR A 239 -17.35 -25.72 18.48
C THR A 239 -16.92 -27.12 18.87
N ILE A 240 -16.43 -27.30 20.10
CA ILE A 240 -16.23 -28.63 20.66
C ILE A 240 -17.63 -29.21 20.81
N LEU A 241 -17.98 -30.17 19.95
CA LEU A 241 -19.18 -30.97 20.15
C LEU A 241 -18.98 -31.73 21.45
N THR A 242 -19.63 -31.29 22.53
CA THR A 242 -19.71 -32.08 23.76
C THR A 242 -20.38 -33.40 23.40
N PRO A 243 -19.75 -34.56 23.67
CA PRO A 243 -20.41 -35.84 23.44
C PRO A 243 -21.68 -35.88 24.29
N THR A 244 -22.83 -36.11 23.64
CA THR A 244 -24.09 -36.34 24.33
C THR A 244 -23.95 -37.61 25.13
N VAL A 245 -23.79 -37.50 26.45
CA VAL A 245 -23.90 -38.64 27.36
C VAL A 245 -25.39 -38.94 27.51
N THR A 246 -25.88 -39.93 26.79
CA THR A 246 -27.24 -40.44 26.98
C THR A 246 -27.29 -41.11 28.35
N ALA A 247 -28.05 -40.54 29.29
CA ALA A 247 -28.26 -41.15 30.60
C ALA A 247 -28.92 -42.54 30.43
N PRO A 248 -28.54 -43.56 31.21
CA PRO A 248 -29.20 -44.85 31.19
C PRO A 248 -30.68 -44.71 31.60
N PRO A 249 -31.60 -45.53 31.04
CA PRO A 249 -33.01 -45.47 31.42
C PRO A 249 -33.17 -45.81 32.90
N THR A 250 -33.77 -44.90 33.67
CA THR A 250 -34.15 -45.14 35.06
C THR A 250 -35.44 -45.97 35.09
N THR A 251 -35.37 -47.17 35.68
CA THR A 251 -36.55 -47.98 35.99
C THR A 251 -37.16 -47.49 37.31
N THR A 252 -38.34 -46.89 37.24
CA THR A 252 -39.13 -46.52 38.42
C THR A 252 -39.88 -47.74 38.93
N THR A 253 -39.47 -48.27 40.09
CA THR A 253 -40.33 -49.12 40.92
C THR A 253 -40.98 -48.23 41.98
N GLY A 254 -42.31 -48.28 42.04
CA GLY A 254 -43.12 -47.34 42.81
C GLY A 254 -43.10 -47.62 44.31
N ASN A 255 -43.21 -46.53 45.08
CA ASN A 255 -43.96 -46.49 46.33
C ASN A 255 -44.47 -45.06 46.55
N PRO A 256 -45.73 -44.84 47.00
CA PRO A 256 -46.33 -43.52 47.08
C PRO A 256 -46.10 -42.85 48.45
N THR A 257 -46.46 -41.56 48.51
CA THR A 257 -46.49 -40.64 49.67
C THR A 257 -45.16 -39.91 49.97
N THR A 258 -45.08 -38.62 49.62
CA THR A 258 -45.46 -37.47 50.46
C THR A 258 -45.42 -36.16 49.64
N THR A 259 -46.52 -35.41 49.72
CA THR A 259 -46.70 -33.93 49.62
C THR A 259 -45.93 -33.10 48.59
N ASP A 260 -46.72 -32.50 47.70
CA ASP A 260 -46.41 -31.38 46.81
C ASP A 260 -45.61 -30.26 47.49
N ILE A 261 -44.47 -29.91 46.88
CA ILE A 261 -43.90 -28.57 46.91
C ILE A 261 -43.50 -28.22 45.49
N THR A 262 -44.14 -27.20 44.95
CA THR A 262 -43.94 -26.68 43.60
C THR A 262 -42.53 -26.11 43.43
N PRO A 263 -41.83 -26.34 42.30
CA PRO A 263 -40.56 -25.67 42.03
C PRO A 263 -40.82 -24.20 41.66
N VAL A 264 -40.18 -23.29 42.38
CA VAL A 264 -40.12 -21.87 42.03
C VAL A 264 -39.24 -21.71 40.79
N THR A 265 -39.85 -21.32 39.67
CA THR A 265 -39.17 -20.93 38.43
C THR A 265 -38.56 -19.54 38.61
N THR A 266 -37.24 -19.43 38.73
CA THR A 266 -36.55 -18.13 38.60
C THR A 266 -36.17 -17.91 37.14
N THR A 267 -36.97 -17.11 36.43
CA THR A 267 -36.62 -16.56 35.12
C THR A 267 -35.54 -15.49 35.29
N PRO A 268 -34.39 -15.56 34.60
CA PRO A 268 -33.42 -14.47 34.60
C PRO A 268 -33.93 -13.30 33.74
N THR A 269 -34.04 -12.13 34.36
CA THR A 269 -34.38 -10.86 33.70
C THR A 269 -33.23 -10.41 32.78
N PRO A 270 -33.50 -9.91 31.56
CA PRO A 270 -32.46 -9.35 30.69
C PRO A 270 -31.95 -8.02 31.26
N VAL A 271 -30.63 -7.88 31.40
CA VAL A 271 -29.96 -6.60 31.68
C VAL A 271 -29.81 -5.85 30.35
N THR A 272 -30.53 -4.74 30.20
CA THR A 272 -30.32 -3.77 29.13
C THR A 272 -29.29 -2.72 29.58
N THR A 273 -28.08 -2.76 29.03
CA THR A 273 -27.12 -1.66 29.19
C THR A 273 -27.25 -0.67 28.04
N THR A 274 -28.03 0.39 28.25
CA THR A 274 -27.95 1.62 27.46
C THR A 274 -26.80 2.48 28.00
N GLY A 275 -25.65 2.42 27.34
CA GLY A 275 -24.51 3.32 27.60
C GLY A 275 -24.22 4.15 26.36
N ASN A 276 -24.75 5.37 26.34
CA ASN A 276 -24.43 6.41 25.36
C ASN A 276 -23.11 7.08 25.79
N PRO A 277 -22.02 7.05 24.99
CA PRO A 277 -20.86 7.87 25.30
C PRO A 277 -21.09 9.30 24.81
N THR A 278 -21.26 10.22 25.76
CA THR A 278 -21.21 11.67 25.56
C THR A 278 -19.91 12.07 24.86
N THR A 279 -20.00 12.52 23.61
CA THR A 279 -18.94 13.28 22.94
C THR A 279 -18.95 14.71 23.47
N THR A 280 -17.86 15.11 24.12
CA THR A 280 -17.62 16.52 24.44
C THR A 280 -17.09 17.18 23.18
N GLU A 281 -17.90 18.04 22.56
CA GLU A 281 -17.54 18.83 21.39
C GLU A 281 -16.66 20.00 21.84
N ILE A 282 -15.39 19.99 21.45
CA ILE A 282 -14.46 21.11 21.69
C ILE A 282 -14.55 22.03 20.48
N THR A 283 -15.23 23.17 20.63
CA THR A 283 -15.26 24.23 19.62
C THR A 283 -13.86 24.85 19.46
N PRO A 284 -13.26 24.91 18.27
CA PRO A 284 -12.02 25.65 18.09
C PRO A 284 -12.31 27.16 18.09
N THR A 285 -11.89 27.84 19.15
CA THR A 285 -11.79 29.30 19.20
C THR A 285 -10.75 29.80 18.20
N ASN A 286 -11.17 30.79 17.40
CA ASN A 286 -10.35 31.64 16.53
C ASN A 286 -9.00 32.04 17.16
N GLN A 287 -7.90 31.84 16.42
CA GLN A 287 -6.69 32.64 16.59
C GLN A 287 -6.25 33.27 15.26
N THR A 288 -6.57 34.56 15.16
CA THR A 288 -5.73 35.68 14.73
C THR A 288 -4.85 35.54 13.48
N THR A 289 -5.28 36.25 12.44
CA THR A 289 -4.47 36.82 11.37
C THR A 289 -3.26 37.60 11.91
N GLN A 290 -2.07 37.32 11.39
CA GLN A 290 -0.90 38.21 11.47
C GLN A 290 -0.53 38.70 10.06
N PRO A 291 -0.11 39.96 9.91
CA PRO A 291 -0.09 40.66 8.62
C PRO A 291 1.14 40.33 7.78
N TYR A 292 0.94 40.37 6.46
CA TYR A 292 1.98 40.36 5.44
C TYR A 292 2.87 41.61 5.56
N ASN A 293 4.18 41.44 5.69
CA ASN A 293 5.19 42.52 5.68
C ASN A 293 6.04 42.43 4.39
N PRO A 294 6.04 43.45 3.50
CA PRO A 294 6.64 43.36 2.18
C PRO A 294 8.14 43.70 2.07
N PHE A 295 8.90 43.79 3.16
CA PHE A 295 10.33 44.12 3.10
C PHE A 295 11.19 43.07 3.80
N LEU A 296 11.64 42.08 3.01
CA LEU A 296 12.91 41.33 3.06
C LEU A 296 12.71 40.07 2.20
N GLY A 297 13.02 40.17 0.91
CA GLY A 297 12.90 39.08 -0.05
C GLY A 297 14.05 38.09 0.05
N LEU A 298 13.84 36.99 0.77
CA LEU A 298 14.45 35.68 0.55
C LEU A 298 13.43 34.66 1.03
N ASP A 299 12.79 33.95 0.10
CA ASP A 299 11.74 33.00 0.44
C ASP A 299 12.33 31.77 1.15
N ALA A 300 11.59 31.23 2.11
CA ALA A 300 11.97 30.00 2.81
C ALA A 300 11.91 28.76 1.90
N ASN A 301 11.39 28.87 0.66
CA ASN A 301 11.31 27.79 -0.31
C ASN A 301 12.62 27.62 -1.10
N ALA A 302 13.44 28.66 -1.25
CA ALA A 302 14.71 28.64 -1.97
C ALA A 302 15.81 27.99 -1.12
N LEU A 303 15.78 28.22 0.20
CA LEU A 303 16.67 27.54 1.14
C LEU A 303 16.28 26.05 1.29
N TYR A 304 15.00 25.72 1.15
CA TYR A 304 14.48 24.36 1.28
C TYR A 304 14.61 23.53 -0.02
N ALA A 305 14.45 24.17 -1.19
CA ALA A 305 14.78 23.59 -2.49
C ALA A 305 16.26 23.18 -2.56
N ALA A 306 17.16 23.94 -1.91
CA ALA A 306 18.57 23.57 -1.80
C ALA A 306 18.80 22.31 -0.95
N VAL A 307 18.02 22.10 0.12
CA VAL A 307 18.12 20.89 0.97
C VAL A 307 17.61 19.65 0.24
N ILE A 308 16.46 19.74 -0.45
CA ILE A 308 15.94 18.60 -1.24
C ILE A 308 16.80 18.33 -2.47
N ALA A 309 17.28 19.38 -3.15
CA ALA A 309 18.25 19.23 -4.23
C ALA A 309 19.57 18.63 -3.73
N SER A 310 19.99 18.89 -2.48
CA SER A 310 21.18 18.29 -1.90
C SER A 310 21.01 16.79 -1.60
N ASP A 311 19.81 16.35 -1.21
CA ASP A 311 19.52 14.93 -0.98
C ASP A 311 19.40 14.15 -2.30
N LEU A 312 18.79 14.76 -3.32
CA LEU A 312 18.79 14.25 -4.68
C LEU A 312 20.22 14.20 -5.25
N ALA A 313 21.00 15.26 -5.09
CA ALA A 313 22.39 15.33 -5.57
C ALA A 313 23.31 14.33 -4.87
N ASN A 314 23.13 14.07 -3.56
CA ASN A 314 23.88 13.04 -2.83
C ASN A 314 23.53 11.63 -3.35
N THR A 315 22.26 11.38 -3.66
CA THR A 315 21.82 10.09 -4.24
C THR A 315 22.39 9.87 -5.64
N TYR A 316 22.44 10.91 -6.49
CA TYR A 316 23.06 10.85 -7.81
C TYR A 316 24.60 10.82 -7.77
N SER A 317 25.22 11.49 -6.80
CA SER A 317 26.68 11.51 -6.56
C SER A 317 27.19 10.14 -6.12
N ILE A 318 26.47 9.45 -5.23
CA ILE A 318 26.82 8.06 -4.85
C ILE A 318 26.67 7.11 -6.05
N LYS A 319 25.64 7.28 -6.89
CA LYS A 319 25.47 6.49 -8.13
C LYS A 319 26.60 6.72 -9.13
N SER A 320 27.09 7.95 -9.29
CA SER A 320 28.21 8.27 -10.18
C SER A 320 29.57 7.81 -9.62
N LEU A 321 29.78 7.91 -8.30
CA LEU A 321 30.96 7.35 -7.64
C LEU A 321 31.01 5.83 -7.77
N LEU A 322 29.87 5.14 -7.57
CA LEU A 322 29.80 3.67 -7.65
C LEU A 322 29.97 3.16 -9.08
N ALA A 323 29.46 3.90 -10.08
CA ALA A 323 29.69 3.61 -11.50
C ALA A 323 31.17 3.82 -11.90
N ASN A 324 31.81 4.88 -11.40
CA ASN A 324 33.25 5.11 -11.61
C ASN A 324 34.11 4.05 -10.89
N PHE A 325 33.73 3.62 -9.69
CA PHE A 325 34.43 2.56 -8.97
C PHE A 325 34.36 1.21 -9.71
N LYS A 326 33.20 0.87 -10.29
CA LYS A 326 33.06 -0.32 -11.14
C LYS A 326 33.91 -0.20 -12.41
N ASN A 327 33.91 0.94 -13.10
CA ASN A 327 34.71 1.12 -14.32
C ASN A 327 36.24 1.10 -14.07
N GLN A 328 36.72 1.53 -12.90
CA GLN A 328 38.14 1.43 -12.55
C GLN A 328 38.58 0.00 -12.20
N GLN A 329 37.69 -0.82 -11.62
CA GLN A 329 37.94 -2.23 -11.31
C GLN A 329 38.01 -3.12 -12.57
N TRP A 330 37.39 -2.70 -13.68
CA TRP A 330 37.54 -3.37 -14.99
C TRP A 330 38.80 -2.90 -15.75
N ARG A 331 39.20 -1.62 -15.66
CA ARG A 331 40.47 -1.15 -16.27
C ARG A 331 41.73 -1.71 -15.63
N GLN A 332 41.70 -2.03 -14.33
CA GLN A 332 42.85 -2.64 -13.67
C GLN A 332 42.98 -4.15 -13.89
N ARG A 333 42.02 -4.78 -14.58
CA ARG A 333 42.06 -6.23 -14.86
C ARG A 333 42.58 -6.58 -16.26
N ASP A 334 42.77 -5.59 -17.14
CA ASP A 334 43.18 -5.79 -18.55
C ASP A 334 44.62 -5.33 -18.87
N THR A 335 45.47 -5.06 -17.87
CA THR A 335 46.89 -4.67 -18.11
C THR A 335 47.91 -5.61 -17.47
N GLY A 336 47.63 -6.91 -17.40
CA GLY A 336 48.56 -7.91 -16.87
C GLY A 336 48.74 -9.12 -17.78
N THR A 337 49.90 -9.20 -18.44
CA THR A 337 50.52 -10.34 -19.17
C THR A 337 49.78 -10.76 -20.47
N ASN A 338 50.41 -10.79 -21.66
CA ASN A 338 51.80 -11.07 -22.07
C ASN A 338 52.32 -10.06 -23.10
#